data_AF-A0A7L1EDL6-F1
#
_entry.id   AF-A0A7L1EDL6-F1
#
_cell.length_a   1.000
_cell.length_b   1.000
_cell.length_c   1.000
_cell.angle_alpha   90.00
_cell.angle_beta   90.00
_cell.angle_gamma   90.00
#
_symmetry.space_group_name_H-M   'P 1'
#
loop_
_entity.id
_entity.type
_entity.pdbx_description
1 polymer ?
#
loop_
_entity_poly.entity_id
_entity_poly.type
_entity_poly.pdbx_seq_one_letter_code
_entity_poly.pdbx_strand_id
1 'polypeptide(L)'
;GLSVPWGQQHMALVASPLPPCPISHLPTPQAAFAHLALAFRCDTFTLQQRVQVEKRARDAAEENIQEELGQCRAALERLGRSCANAGCKEMLEQLQHNLAVLSAAVERATRAAEKLGAVHQEARMSRAAEVMVQHVENLKRHHLREHAELEEMKRLIQQNSRNRQLAETQGE
;
A
#
# COMPACT_ATOMS: atom_id res chain seq x y z
N GLY A 1 43.74 14.79 3.85
CA GLY A 1 42.54 14.32 3.14
C GLY A 1 42.05 13.08 3.83
N LEU A 2 40.97 13.18 4.60
CA LEU A 2 40.33 12.03 5.24
C LEU A 2 39.04 11.75 4.47
N SER A 3 39.07 10.68 3.68
CA SER A 3 37.89 10.10 3.04
C SER A 3 36.97 9.56 4.14
N VAL A 4 35.81 10.17 4.29
CA VAL A 4 34.73 9.64 5.12
C VAL A 4 34.06 8.49 4.36
N PRO A 5 33.83 7.31 4.99
CA PRO A 5 33.21 6.17 4.32
C PRO A 5 31.75 6.46 3.93
N TRP A 6 31.34 6.02 2.75
CA TRP A 6 29.99 6.20 2.18
C TRP A 6 28.84 5.81 3.14
N GLY A 7 29.07 4.89 4.08
CA GLY A 7 28.08 4.49 5.09
C GLY A 7 27.73 5.59 6.10
N GLN A 8 28.59 6.59 6.30
CA GLN A 8 28.36 7.68 7.26
C GLN A 8 27.54 8.84 6.66
N GLN A 9 27.57 9.01 5.33
CA GLN A 9 26.73 9.99 4.62
C GLN A 9 25.26 9.57 4.55
N HIS A 10 24.98 8.26 4.43
CA HIS A 10 23.60 7.76 4.32
C HIS A 10 22.83 7.84 5.65
N MET A 11 23.52 7.71 6.78
CA MET A 11 22.91 7.85 8.12
C MET A 11 22.63 9.32 8.49
N ALA A 12 23.38 10.28 7.94
CA ALA A 12 23.14 11.71 8.18
C ALA A 12 21.87 12.23 7.47
N LEU A 13 21.49 11.64 6.34
CA LEU A 13 20.26 11.96 5.61
C LEU A 13 19.00 11.40 6.29
N VAL A 14 19.11 10.31 7.04
CA VAL A 14 17.99 9.69 7.78
C VAL A 14 17.83 10.28 9.19
N ALA A 15 18.90 10.83 9.77
CA ALA A 15 18.91 11.41 11.12
C ALA A 15 18.68 12.94 11.16
N SER A 16 18.51 13.60 10.01
CA SER A 16 18.15 15.01 9.98
C SER A 16 16.68 15.17 10.39
N PRO A 17 16.36 15.85 11.50
CA PRO A 17 14.97 16.13 11.85
C PRO A 17 14.33 16.89 10.68
N LEU A 18 13.22 16.35 10.15
CA LEU A 18 12.36 17.07 9.21
C LEU A 18 12.09 18.46 9.81
N PRO A 19 12.23 19.55 9.03
CA PRO A 19 11.94 20.88 9.52
C PRO A 19 10.53 20.89 10.11
N PRO A 20 10.30 21.54 11.27
CA PRO A 20 8.99 21.59 11.89
C PRO A 20 8.00 22.18 10.88
N CYS A 21 7.00 21.39 10.51
CA CYS A 21 5.92 21.85 9.65
C CYS A 21 5.31 23.11 10.29
N PRO A 22 5.26 24.26 9.59
CA PRO A 22 4.55 25.42 10.11
C PRO A 22 3.07 25.03 10.24
N ILE A 23 2.60 24.89 11.48
CA ILE A 23 1.24 24.48 11.87
C ILE A 23 0.19 25.50 11.38
N SER A 24 0.60 26.65 10.81
CA SER A 24 -0.25 27.76 10.40
C SER A 24 -1.05 27.55 9.11
N HIS A 25 -0.76 26.55 8.27
CA HIS A 25 -1.55 26.26 7.07
C HIS A 25 -1.65 24.76 6.80
N LEU A 26 -2.50 24.05 7.56
CA LEU A 26 -2.88 22.71 7.17
C LEU A 26 -3.64 22.80 5.83
N PRO A 27 -3.21 22.09 4.77
CA PRO A 27 -3.91 22.11 3.50
C PRO A 27 -5.36 21.65 3.69
N THR A 28 -6.29 22.23 2.93
CA THR A 28 -7.67 21.74 2.90
C THR A 28 -7.67 20.25 2.52
N PRO A 29 -8.66 19.46 2.97
CA PRO A 29 -8.74 18.04 2.61
C PRO A 29 -8.64 17.80 1.10
N GLN A 30 -9.19 18.70 0.29
CA GLN A 30 -9.10 18.66 -1.17
C GLN A 30 -7.65 18.87 -1.65
N ALA A 31 -6.94 19.87 -1.13
CA ALA A 31 -5.55 20.12 -1.50
C ALA A 31 -4.64 18.98 -1.04
N ALA A 32 -4.81 18.49 0.19
CA ALA A 32 -4.07 17.35 0.73
C ALA A 32 -4.27 16.09 -0.13
N PHE A 33 -5.52 15.79 -0.52
CA PHE A 33 -5.81 14.67 -1.41
C PHE A 33 -5.20 14.86 -2.80
N ALA A 34 -5.28 16.06 -3.38
CA ALA A 34 -4.69 16.35 -4.69
C ALA A 34 -3.17 16.16 -4.69
N HIS A 35 -2.48 16.61 -3.63
CA HIS A 35 -1.05 16.38 -3.46
C HIS A 35 -0.73 14.88 -3.31
N LEU A 36 -1.50 14.16 -2.51
CA LEU A 36 -1.32 12.72 -2.31
C LEU A 36 -1.54 11.93 -3.61
N ALA A 37 -2.60 12.24 -4.35
CA ALA A 37 -2.90 11.62 -5.63
C ALA A 37 -1.81 11.89 -6.68
N LEU A 38 -1.26 13.11 -6.70
CA LEU A 38 -0.14 13.44 -7.58
C LEU A 38 1.11 12.64 -7.21
N ALA A 39 1.47 12.57 -5.92
CA ALA A 39 2.61 11.80 -5.44
C ALA A 39 2.51 10.32 -5.87
N PHE A 40 1.37 9.66 -5.61
CA PHE A 40 1.17 8.27 -6.03
C PHE A 40 1.26 8.08 -7.54
N ARG A 41 0.72 9.01 -8.34
CA ARG A 41 0.83 8.96 -9.81
C ARG A 41 2.27 9.08 -10.29
N CYS A 42 3.06 9.95 -9.66
CA CYS A 42 4.49 10.08 -9.94
C CYS A 42 5.24 8.79 -9.63
N ASP A 43 4.88 8.09 -8.56
CA ASP A 43 5.60 6.89 -8.13
C ASP A 43 5.17 5.62 -8.86
N THR A 44 3.97 5.61 -9.47
CA THR A 44 3.34 4.42 -10.08
C THR A 44 4.25 3.67 -11.07
N PHE A 45 5.04 4.39 -11.87
CA PHE A 45 5.91 3.76 -12.88
C PHE A 45 7.09 2.99 -12.27
N THR A 46 7.59 3.41 -11.10
CA THR A 46 8.68 2.69 -10.39
C THR A 46 8.13 1.67 -9.40
N LEU A 47 6.92 1.91 -8.88
CA LEU A 47 6.30 1.11 -7.83
C LEU A 47 6.17 -0.36 -8.23
N GLN A 48 5.75 -0.65 -9.46
CA GLN A 48 5.64 -2.03 -9.95
C GLN A 48 6.99 -2.76 -9.94
N GLN A 49 8.06 -2.09 -10.38
CA GLN A 49 9.39 -2.67 -10.39
C GLN A 49 9.89 -2.91 -8.96
N ARG A 50 9.67 -1.94 -8.06
CA ARG A 50 10.05 -2.05 -6.63
C ARG A 50 9.31 -3.20 -5.94
N VAL A 51 8.01 -3.36 -6.18
CA VAL A 51 7.21 -4.51 -5.67
C VAL A 51 7.79 -5.83 -6.18
N GLN A 52 8.14 -5.89 -7.47
CA GLN A 52 8.67 -7.11 -8.07
C GLN A 52 10.06 -7.49 -7.56
N VAL A 53 10.94 -6.51 -7.33
CA VAL A 53 12.26 -6.71 -6.75
C VAL A 53 12.13 -7.24 -5.32
N GLU A 54 11.27 -6.61 -4.52
CA GLU A 54 11.06 -7.09 -3.15
C GLU A 54 10.44 -8.49 -3.11
N LYS A 55 9.45 -8.77 -3.96
CA LYS A 55 8.88 -10.11 -4.05
C LYS A 55 9.96 -11.16 -4.32
N ARG A 56 10.87 -10.91 -5.26
CA ARG A 56 11.97 -11.84 -5.57
C ARG A 56 12.94 -12.00 -4.40
N ALA A 57 13.27 -10.91 -3.71
CA ALA A 57 14.17 -10.95 -2.55
C ALA A 57 13.55 -11.78 -1.41
N ARG A 58 12.26 -11.61 -1.15
CA ARG A 58 11.49 -12.44 -0.21
C ARG A 58 11.48 -13.90 -0.65
N ASP A 59 11.09 -14.19 -1.88
CA ASP A 59 10.97 -15.56 -2.38
C ASP A 59 12.32 -16.31 -2.20
N ALA A 60 13.44 -15.67 -2.56
CA ALA A 60 14.77 -16.23 -2.34
C ALA A 60 15.10 -16.44 -0.85
N ALA A 61 14.71 -15.51 0.03
CA ALA A 61 14.91 -15.67 1.46
C ALA A 61 14.06 -16.81 2.05
N GLU A 62 12.80 -16.95 1.61
CA GLU A 62 11.91 -18.03 2.05
C GLU A 62 12.41 -19.40 1.59
N GLU A 63 12.85 -19.52 0.33
CA GLU A 63 13.45 -20.74 -0.21
C GLU A 63 14.69 -21.15 0.59
N ASN A 64 15.62 -20.21 0.83
CA ASN A 64 16.82 -20.46 1.64
C ASN A 64 16.48 -20.92 3.06
N ILE A 65 15.53 -20.26 3.74
CA ILE A 65 15.16 -20.65 5.10
C ILE A 65 14.48 -22.03 5.10
N GLN A 66 13.64 -22.33 4.12
CA GLN A 66 13.01 -23.65 4.00
C GLN A 66 14.06 -24.75 3.78
N GLU A 67 15.08 -24.49 2.96
CA GLU A 67 16.18 -25.42 2.76
C GLU A 67 16.94 -25.67 4.07
N GLU A 68 17.36 -24.62 4.78
CA GLU A 68 18.08 -24.73 6.06
C GLU A 68 17.25 -25.47 7.12
N LEU A 69 15.95 -25.18 7.24
CA LEU A 69 15.05 -25.89 8.15
C LEU A 69 14.92 -27.38 7.77
N GLY A 70 14.89 -27.67 6.47
CA GLY A 70 14.90 -29.04 5.94
C GLY A 70 16.19 -29.79 6.29
N GLN A 71 17.34 -29.14 6.11
CA GLN A 71 18.65 -29.69 6.47
C GLN A 71 18.76 -29.93 7.99
N CYS A 72 18.26 -29.01 8.82
CA CYS A 72 18.18 -29.20 10.27
C CYS A 72 17.33 -30.41 10.64
N ARG A 73 16.16 -30.58 10.00
CA ARG A 73 15.29 -31.74 10.24
C ARG A 73 15.98 -33.04 9.87
N ALA A 74 16.62 -33.11 8.71
CA ALA A 74 17.38 -34.28 8.27
C ALA A 74 18.57 -34.58 9.20
N ALA A 75 19.21 -33.56 9.77
CA ALA A 75 20.27 -33.74 10.76
C ALA A 75 19.74 -34.33 12.07
N LEU A 76 18.59 -33.85 12.57
CA LEU A 76 17.94 -34.41 13.76
C LEU A 76 17.50 -35.86 13.53
N GLU A 77 16.99 -36.21 12.34
CA GLU A 77 16.64 -37.59 12.00
C GLU A 77 17.86 -38.53 12.00
N ARG A 78 18.98 -38.09 11.43
CA ARG A 78 20.24 -38.86 11.46
C ARG A 78 20.74 -39.05 12.89
N LEU A 79 20.71 -38.00 13.71
CA LEU A 79 21.09 -38.06 15.12
C LEU A 79 20.17 -39.01 15.90
N GLY A 80 18.88 -38.99 15.60
CA GLY A 80 17.88 -39.89 16.19
C GLY A 80 18.21 -41.37 15.99
N ARG A 81 18.77 -41.75 14.83
CA ARG A 81 19.22 -43.15 14.57
C ARG A 81 20.39 -43.58 15.45
N SER A 82 21.20 -42.64 15.93
CA SER A 82 22.34 -42.90 16.82
C SER A 82 22.03 -42.76 18.33
N CYS A 83 20.88 -42.19 18.69
CA CYS A 83 20.47 -42.03 20.10
C CYS A 83 19.97 -43.36 20.70
N ALA A 84 20.76 -43.95 21.60
CA ALA A 84 20.38 -45.19 22.29
C ALA A 84 19.72 -44.99 23.66
N ASN A 85 20.05 -43.92 24.38
CA ASN A 85 19.54 -43.68 25.75
C ASN A 85 18.27 -42.81 25.77
N ALA A 86 17.48 -42.93 26.84
CA ALA A 86 16.19 -42.24 26.98
C ALA A 86 16.33 -40.70 27.00
N GLY A 87 17.32 -40.15 27.70
CA GLY A 87 17.54 -38.70 27.75
C GLY A 87 17.94 -38.09 26.40
N CYS A 88 18.68 -38.82 25.57
CA CYS A 88 19.03 -38.44 24.20
C CYS A 88 17.78 -38.33 23.32
N LYS A 89 16.85 -39.29 23.47
CA LYS A 89 15.57 -39.30 22.74
C LYS A 89 14.67 -38.14 23.15
N GLU A 90 14.53 -37.90 24.45
CA GLU A 90 13.74 -36.77 24.98
C GLU A 90 14.28 -35.41 24.49
N MET A 91 15.60 -35.23 24.53
CA MET A 91 16.24 -34.01 24.00
C MET A 91 16.01 -33.87 22.48
N LEU A 92 16.06 -34.97 21.73
CA LEU A 92 15.81 -34.96 20.28
C LEU A 92 14.36 -34.58 19.95
N GLU A 93 13.40 -35.12 20.71
CA GLU A 93 11.97 -34.77 20.60
C GLU A 93 11.74 -33.28 20.90
N GLN A 94 12.39 -32.76 21.95
CA GLN A 94 12.33 -31.33 22.27
C GLN A 94 12.91 -30.46 21.15
N LEU A 95 14.04 -30.87 20.55
CA LEU A 95 14.65 -30.15 19.42
C LEU A 95 13.75 -30.17 18.17
N GLN A 96 13.10 -31.29 17.87
CA GLN A 96 12.14 -31.40 16.78
C GLN A 96 10.92 -30.50 17.01
N HIS A 97 10.40 -30.46 18.24
CA HIS A 97 9.32 -29.57 18.62
C HIS A 97 9.73 -28.09 18.44
N ASN A 98 10.90 -27.71 18.95
CA ASN A 98 11.42 -26.36 18.81
C ASN A 98 11.61 -25.97 17.33
N LEU A 99 12.09 -26.89 16.49
CA LEU A 99 12.25 -26.67 15.05
C LEU A 99 10.89 -26.47 14.35
N ALA A 100 9.87 -27.21 14.75
CA ALA A 100 8.51 -27.01 14.22
C ALA A 100 7.93 -25.65 14.63
N VAL A 101 8.11 -25.25 15.89
CA VAL A 101 7.72 -23.92 16.39
C VAL A 101 8.46 -22.82 15.63
N LEU A 102 9.76 -22.97 15.42
CA LEU A 102 10.59 -22.04 14.66
C LEU A 102 10.10 -21.90 13.22
N SER A 103 9.86 -23.02 12.53
CA SER A 103 9.33 -23.02 11.16
C SER A 103 8.02 -22.24 11.06
N ALA A 104 7.08 -22.48 11.98
CA ALA A 104 5.81 -21.77 12.00
C ALA A 104 5.99 -20.27 12.36
N ALA A 105 6.95 -19.94 13.22
CA ALA A 105 7.26 -18.55 13.57
C ALA A 105 7.86 -17.78 12.39
N VAL A 106 8.79 -18.40 11.65
CA VAL A 106 9.34 -17.84 10.41
C VAL A 106 8.24 -17.58 9.40
N GLU A 107 7.37 -18.56 9.11
CA GLU A 107 6.27 -18.40 8.15
C GLU A 107 5.32 -17.24 8.53
N ARG A 108 5.03 -17.07 9.83
CA ARG A 108 4.25 -15.92 10.30
C ARG A 108 5.02 -14.61 10.12
N ALA A 109 6.31 -14.60 10.41
CA ALA A 109 7.16 -13.42 10.28
C ALA A 109 7.30 -12.97 8.83
N THR A 110 7.54 -13.88 7.87
CA THR A 110 7.69 -13.54 6.45
C THR A 110 6.37 -13.04 5.84
N ARG A 111 5.24 -13.67 6.18
CA ARG A 111 3.89 -13.18 5.79
C ARG A 111 3.58 -11.79 6.37
N ALA A 112 3.94 -11.56 7.63
CA ALA A 112 3.76 -10.26 8.24
C ALA A 112 4.64 -9.20 7.57
N ALA A 113 5.90 -9.53 7.27
CA ALA A 113 6.83 -8.66 6.58
C ALA A 113 6.35 -8.29 5.17
N GLU A 114 5.76 -9.23 4.42
CA GLU A 114 5.12 -8.93 3.13
C GLU A 114 3.99 -7.90 3.30
N LYS A 115 3.02 -8.19 4.19
CA LYS A 115 1.84 -7.34 4.36
C LYS A 115 2.17 -5.95 4.89
N LEU A 116 3.16 -5.85 5.77
CA LEU A 116 3.57 -4.60 6.42
C LEU A 116 4.71 -3.89 5.68
N GLY A 117 5.30 -4.51 4.65
CA GLY A 117 6.40 -3.94 3.88
C GLY A 117 6.03 -2.60 3.28
N ALA A 118 6.92 -1.61 3.42
CA ALA A 118 6.67 -0.23 2.98
C ALA A 118 6.24 -0.16 1.51
N VAL A 119 6.89 -0.93 0.63
CA VAL A 119 6.57 -1.00 -0.80
C VAL A 119 5.19 -1.61 -1.06
N HIS A 120 4.79 -2.62 -0.30
CA HIS A 120 3.45 -3.21 -0.41
C HIS A 120 2.36 -2.27 0.14
N GLN A 121 2.65 -1.52 1.19
CA GLN A 121 1.77 -0.49 1.70
C GLN A 121 1.61 0.66 0.71
N GLU A 122 2.70 1.11 0.12
CA GLU A 122 2.69 2.12 -0.94
C GLU A 122 1.85 1.66 -2.14
N ALA A 123 2.04 0.42 -2.61
CA ALA A 123 1.21 -0.16 -3.68
C ALA A 123 -0.28 -0.20 -3.31
N ARG A 124 -0.61 -0.60 -2.08
CA ARG A 124 -1.98 -0.62 -1.56
C ARG A 124 -2.60 0.78 -1.52
N MET A 125 -1.83 1.75 -1.04
CA MET A 125 -2.28 3.15 -0.93
C MET A 125 -2.40 3.81 -2.30
N SER A 126 -1.49 3.53 -3.23
CA SER A 126 -1.56 4.00 -4.62
C SER A 126 -2.85 3.53 -5.29
N ARG A 127 -3.21 2.25 -5.12
CA ARG A 127 -4.46 1.70 -5.65
C ARG A 127 -5.69 2.33 -5.00
N ALA A 128 -5.65 2.56 -3.68
CA ALA A 128 -6.75 3.24 -2.99
C ALA A 128 -6.95 4.68 -3.48
N ALA A 129 -5.85 5.41 -3.68
CA ALA A 129 -5.87 6.77 -4.21
C ALA A 129 -6.45 6.80 -5.63
N GLU A 130 -6.10 5.85 -6.49
CA GLU A 130 -6.66 5.73 -7.84
C GLU A 130 -8.19 5.55 -7.83
N VAL A 131 -8.70 4.67 -6.95
CA VAL A 131 -10.15 4.48 -6.77
C VAL A 131 -10.83 5.78 -6.30
N MET A 132 -10.20 6.52 -5.39
CA MET A 132 -10.73 7.81 -4.93
C MET A 132 -10.71 8.87 -6.02
N VAL A 133 -9.65 8.94 -6.84
CA VAL A 133 -9.59 9.84 -8.00
C VAL A 133 -10.74 9.54 -8.96
N GLN A 134 -10.94 8.26 -9.30
CA GLN A 134 -12.07 7.84 -10.13
C GLN A 134 -13.42 8.23 -9.52
N HIS A 135 -13.58 8.09 -8.21
CA HIS A 135 -14.79 8.51 -7.52
C HIS A 135 -15.05 10.01 -7.65
N VAL A 136 -14.04 10.86 -7.42
CA VAL A 136 -14.15 12.31 -7.58
C VAL A 136 -14.49 12.69 -9.02
N GLU A 137 -13.89 12.03 -10.01
CA GLU A 137 -14.22 12.25 -11.41
C GLU A 137 -15.66 11.84 -11.76
N ASN A 138 -16.14 10.74 -11.18
CA ASN A 138 -17.53 10.32 -11.33
C ASN A 138 -18.51 11.36 -10.77
N LEU A 139 -18.23 11.90 -9.59
CA LEU A 139 -19.03 12.97 -8.98
C LEU A 139 -19.03 14.24 -9.85
N LYS A 140 -17.87 14.65 -10.38
CA LYS A 140 -17.78 15.79 -11.31
C LYS A 140 -18.65 15.59 -12.55
N ARG A 141 -18.60 14.40 -13.15
CA ARG A 141 -19.45 14.06 -14.31
C ARG A 141 -20.93 14.03 -13.95
N HIS A 142 -21.30 13.62 -12.73
CA HIS A 142 -22.68 13.67 -12.26
C HIS A 142 -23.17 15.12 -12.11
N HIS A 143 -22.40 15.94 -11.38
CA HIS A 143 -22.74 17.33 -11.11
C HIS A 143 -22.92 18.14 -12.41
N LEU A 144 -22.04 17.95 -13.39
CA LEU A 144 -22.16 18.63 -14.69
C LEU A 144 -23.43 18.24 -15.46
N ARG A 145 -23.88 16.97 -15.34
CA ARG A 145 -25.12 16.50 -15.97
C ARG A 145 -26.34 17.12 -15.31
N GLU A 146 -26.43 17.02 -13.98
CA GLU A 146 -27.55 17.63 -13.22
C GLU A 146 -27.63 19.14 -13.44
N HIS A 147 -26.48 19.82 -13.51
CA HIS A 147 -26.44 21.24 -13.80
C HIS A 147 -26.96 21.55 -15.21
N ALA A 148 -26.61 20.73 -16.22
CA ALA A 148 -27.11 20.92 -17.58
C ALA A 148 -28.64 20.73 -17.67
N GLU A 149 -29.16 19.67 -17.05
CA GLU A 149 -30.60 19.37 -16.98
C GLU A 149 -31.38 20.49 -16.26
N LEU A 150 -30.82 21.02 -15.18
CA LEU A 150 -31.41 22.12 -14.42
C LEU A 150 -31.46 23.42 -15.23
N GLU A 151 -30.42 23.72 -16.01
CA GLU A 151 -30.41 24.88 -16.90
C GLU A 151 -31.38 24.72 -18.07
N GLU A 152 -31.56 23.51 -18.61
CA GLU A 152 -32.57 23.22 -19.62
C GLU A 152 -33.99 23.42 -19.08
N MET A 153 -34.30 22.89 -17.89
CA MET A 153 -35.59 23.07 -17.22
C MET A 153 -35.90 24.56 -17.00
N LYS A 154 -34.92 25.35 -16.53
CA LYS A 154 -35.09 26.81 -16.37
C LYS A 154 -35.43 27.49 -17.69
N ARG A 155 -34.76 27.14 -18.79
CA ARG A 155 -35.04 27.71 -20.11
C ARG A 155 -36.45 27.38 -20.58
N LEU A 156 -36.89 26.12 -20.41
CA LEU A 156 -38.25 25.70 -20.78
C LEU A 156 -39.31 26.48 -19.99
N ILE A 157 -39.13 26.65 -18.68
CA ILE A 157 -40.05 27.44 -17.84
C ILE A 157 -40.09 28.91 -18.30
N GLN A 158 -38.94 29.53 -18.56
CA GLN A 158 -38.87 30.92 -19.04
C GLN A 158 -39.49 31.10 -20.43
N GLN A 159 -39.34 30.11 -21.30
CA GLN A 159 -39.97 30.13 -22.62
C GLN A 159 -41.49 29.95 -22.49
N ASN A 160 -41.95 29.04 -21.63
CA ASN A 160 -43.37 28.80 -21.43
C ASN A 160 -44.08 30.03 -20.83
N SER A 161 -43.45 30.70 -19.87
CA SER A 161 -43.99 31.95 -19.30
C SER A 161 -44.09 33.07 -20.35
N ARG A 162 -43.07 33.24 -21.21
CA ARG A 162 -43.12 34.19 -22.34
C ARG A 162 -44.23 33.82 -23.33
N ASN A 163 -44.34 32.55 -23.71
CA ASN A 163 -45.38 32.09 -24.63
C ASN A 163 -46.79 32.34 -24.07
N ARG A 164 -46.98 32.13 -22.76
CA ARG A 164 -48.24 32.41 -22.09
C ARG A 164 -48.58 33.90 -22.12
N GLN A 165 -47.63 34.78 -21.82
CA GLN A 165 -47.81 36.23 -21.92
C GLN A 165 -48.18 36.67 -23.33
N LEU A 166 -47.53 36.11 -24.36
CA LEU A 166 -47.84 36.40 -25.75
C LEU A 166 -49.25 35.95 -26.14
N ALA A 167 -49.68 34.77 -25.69
CA ALA A 167 -51.04 34.27 -25.95
C ALA A 167 -52.12 35.14 -25.29
N GLU A 168 -51.85 35.68 -24.09
CA GLU A 168 -52.76 36.60 -23.40
C GLU A 168 -52.88 37.95 -24.15
N THR A 169 -51.80 38.46 -24.74
CA THR A 169 -51.81 39.72 -25.52
C THR A 169 -52.41 39.63 -26.93
N GLN A 170 -52.59 38.42 -27.47
CA GLN A 170 -53.18 38.19 -28.80
C GLN A 170 -54.67 37.83 -28.76
N GLY A 171 -55.22 37.64 -27.55
CA GLY A 171 -56.64 37.32 -27.32
C GLY A 171 -57.53 38.52 -26.99
N GLU A 172 -56.96 39.73 -26.91
CA GLU A 172 -57.67 41.03 -26.86
C GLU A 172 -57.74 41.64 -28.26
#